data_AF-A0A8J8JDG9-F1
#
_entry.id   AF-A0A8J8JDG9-F1
#
_cell.length_a   1.000
_cell.length_b   1.000
_cell.length_c   1.000
_cell.angle_alpha   90.00
_cell.angle_beta   90.00
_cell.angle_gamma   90.00
#
_symmetry.space_group_name_H-M   'P 1'
#
loop_
_entity.id
_entity.type
_entity.pdbx_description
1 polymer ?
#
loop_
_entity_poly.entity_id
_entity_poly.type
_entity_poly.pdbx_seq_one_letter_code
_entity_poly.pdbx_strand_id
1 'polypeptide(L)'
;MRLERALDEYEKRKKKAEKEVEKVRKKYNKHLEKKIREILKRIDSLEKKEVPKNVDEKIKKIVTAEKKNYVTALRNALASIENMDDLGKRLPDLAKLHVGHGKYLLIIFEKEVYAINRLLKELNEDYVKYYNELTRKGLPELRLRELLKEEERTRGSIATAEREKLELEKELKAKEEELNEFYREHGLEGLEEDIKSLSSSLRSAEMEIRSKVSKLQKPIKRMRLHEPIADELVRDSSVALRKPEELISLLQRIYPRLEGKYRKTAQWLIENLKERAEALEREREKLSELERKRDRILEDGEARKKDIWEIKRLIEEKEAEIRKLKRQLEHLERELDESITKLGEILGEPIER
;
A
#
# COMPACT_ATOMS: atom_id res chain seq x y z
N MET A 1 -1.53 -38.10 11.47
CA MET A 1 -3.00 -38.03 11.65
C MET A 1 -3.61 -37.00 10.70
N ARG A 2 -4.82 -37.23 10.13
CA ARG A 2 -5.50 -36.24 9.28
C ARG A 2 -5.97 -35.02 10.07
N LEU A 3 -5.84 -33.82 9.51
CA LEU A 3 -6.20 -32.54 10.15
C LEU A 3 -7.63 -32.49 10.70
N GLU A 4 -8.63 -32.95 9.94
CA GLU A 4 -10.03 -32.95 10.41
C GLU A 4 -10.21 -33.77 11.71
N ARG A 5 -9.61 -34.97 11.75
CA ARG A 5 -9.66 -35.83 12.95
C ARG A 5 -8.90 -35.19 14.11
N ALA A 6 -7.77 -34.55 13.83
CA ALA A 6 -6.97 -33.85 14.82
C ALA A 6 -7.73 -32.68 15.46
N LEU A 7 -8.46 -31.90 14.66
CA LEU A 7 -9.29 -30.79 15.14
C LEU A 7 -10.42 -31.27 16.05
N ASP A 8 -11.12 -32.32 15.65
CA ASP A 8 -12.20 -32.90 16.47
C ASP A 8 -11.67 -33.50 17.78
N GLU A 9 -10.49 -34.13 17.75
CA GLU A 9 -9.86 -34.65 18.95
C GLU A 9 -9.39 -33.53 19.88
N TYR A 10 -8.78 -32.49 19.32
CA TYR A 10 -8.35 -31.32 20.07
C TYR A 10 -9.53 -30.58 20.72
N GLU A 11 -10.67 -30.42 20.04
CA GLU A 11 -11.86 -29.85 20.65
C GLU A 11 -12.39 -30.68 21.82
N LYS A 12 -12.37 -32.02 21.69
CA LYS A 12 -12.76 -32.92 22.79
C LYS A 12 -11.81 -32.76 23.98
N ARG A 13 -10.49 -32.66 23.73
CA ARG A 13 -9.49 -32.41 24.78
C ARG A 13 -9.65 -31.02 25.38
N LYS A 14 -9.92 -29.97 24.58
CA LYS A 14 -10.19 -28.59 25.02
C LYS A 14 -11.37 -28.53 25.98
N LYS A 15 -12.51 -29.14 25.63
CA LYS A 15 -13.69 -29.21 26.50
C LYS A 15 -13.42 -29.93 27.83
N LYS A 16 -12.58 -30.97 27.83
CA LYS A 16 -12.15 -31.66 29.06
C LYS A 16 -11.22 -30.79 29.89
N ALA A 17 -10.23 -30.16 29.25
CA ALA A 17 -9.28 -29.23 29.87
C ALA A 17 -10.01 -28.05 30.51
N GLU A 18 -10.97 -27.42 29.83
CA GLU A 18 -11.79 -26.33 30.36
C GLU A 18 -12.55 -26.74 31.63
N LYS A 19 -13.13 -27.95 31.66
CA LYS A 19 -13.79 -28.49 32.85
C LYS A 19 -12.82 -28.71 34.01
N GLU A 20 -11.63 -29.21 33.73
CA GLU A 20 -10.59 -29.41 34.75
C GLU A 20 -10.02 -28.08 35.26
N VAL A 21 -9.80 -27.11 34.37
CA VAL A 21 -9.43 -25.73 34.69
C VAL A 21 -10.48 -25.08 35.59
N GLU A 22 -11.77 -25.24 35.29
CA GLU A 22 -12.86 -24.70 36.10
C GLU A 22 -12.93 -25.35 37.48
N LYS A 23 -12.67 -26.66 37.59
CA LYS A 23 -12.53 -27.34 38.89
C LYS A 23 -11.37 -26.78 39.71
N VAL A 24 -10.24 -26.51 39.07
CA VAL A 24 -9.08 -25.87 39.73
C VAL A 24 -9.45 -24.47 40.24
N ARG A 25 -10.08 -23.64 39.40
CA ARG A 25 -10.59 -22.31 39.79
C ARG A 25 -11.46 -22.39 41.04
N LYS A 26 -12.49 -23.25 41.02
CA LYS A 26 -13.40 -23.44 42.17
C LYS A 26 -12.67 -23.93 43.43
N LYS A 27 -11.74 -24.88 43.29
CA LYS A 27 -10.96 -25.43 44.41
C LYS A 27 -10.13 -24.34 45.09
N TYR A 28 -9.37 -23.56 44.32
CA TYR A 28 -8.49 -22.54 44.88
C TYR A 28 -9.26 -21.30 45.37
N ASN A 29 -10.34 -20.88 44.70
CA ASN A 29 -11.21 -19.81 45.22
C ASN A 29 -11.80 -20.18 46.59
N LYS A 30 -12.28 -21.41 46.76
CA LYS A 30 -12.77 -21.88 48.07
C LYS A 30 -11.68 -21.92 49.15
N HIS A 31 -10.44 -22.22 48.76
CA HIS A 31 -9.30 -22.19 49.68
C HIS A 31 -8.90 -20.75 50.04
N LEU A 32 -8.89 -19.86 49.05
CA LEU A 32 -8.65 -18.43 49.18
C LEU A 32 -9.62 -17.78 50.17
N GLU A 33 -10.93 -18.03 50.02
CA GLU A 33 -11.96 -17.52 50.94
C GLU A 33 -11.66 -17.91 52.40
N LYS A 34 -11.25 -19.16 52.63
CA LYS A 34 -10.91 -19.64 53.98
C LYS A 34 -9.68 -18.93 54.53
N LYS A 35 -8.63 -18.78 53.73
CA LYS A 35 -7.39 -18.10 54.13
C LYS A 35 -7.59 -16.61 54.38
N ILE A 36 -8.36 -15.91 53.53
CA ILE A 36 -8.70 -14.50 53.74
C ILE A 36 -9.44 -14.34 55.07
N ARG A 37 -10.43 -15.19 55.38
CA ARG A 37 -11.14 -15.16 56.67
C ARG A 37 -10.20 -15.41 57.85
N GLU A 38 -9.23 -16.30 57.72
CA GLU A 38 -8.24 -16.56 58.77
C GLU A 38 -7.32 -15.35 58.99
N ILE A 39 -6.86 -14.71 57.92
CA ILE A 39 -6.04 -13.49 58.00
C ILE A 39 -6.83 -12.36 58.66
N LEU A 40 -8.08 -12.15 58.27
CA LEU A 40 -8.96 -11.13 58.88
C LEU A 40 -9.13 -11.37 60.39
N LYS A 41 -9.32 -12.61 60.85
CA LYS A 41 -9.39 -12.93 62.30
C LYS A 41 -8.10 -12.58 63.04
N ARG A 42 -6.94 -12.77 62.42
CA ARG A 42 -5.64 -12.40 63.01
C ARG A 42 -5.47 -10.88 63.06
N ILE A 43 -5.92 -10.17 62.02
CA ILE A 43 -5.97 -8.71 61.99
C ILE A 43 -6.87 -8.18 63.11
N ASP A 44 -8.06 -8.74 63.29
CA ASP A 44 -8.99 -8.35 64.37
C ASP A 44 -8.37 -8.58 65.77
N SER A 45 -7.62 -9.67 65.92
CA SER A 45 -6.92 -10.00 67.16
C SER A 45 -5.79 -9.01 67.46
N LEU A 46 -5.06 -8.56 66.43
CA LEU A 46 -4.04 -7.54 66.56
C LEU A 46 -4.65 -6.17 66.91
N GLU A 47 -5.76 -5.79 66.26
CA GLU A 47 -6.44 -4.52 66.53
C GLU A 47 -6.87 -4.41 68.01
N LYS A 48 -7.45 -5.48 68.57
CA LYS A 48 -7.93 -5.55 69.96
C LYS A 48 -6.83 -5.62 71.02
N LYS A 49 -5.59 -5.96 70.65
CA LYS A 49 -4.47 -6.01 71.61
C LYS A 49 -4.01 -4.62 72.01
N GLU A 50 -3.97 -4.38 73.31
CA GLU A 50 -3.44 -3.15 73.89
C GLU A 50 -1.91 -3.13 73.86
N VAL A 51 -1.34 -1.93 73.77
CA VAL A 51 0.11 -1.72 73.91
C VAL A 51 0.50 -1.99 75.36
N PRO A 52 1.56 -2.78 75.63
CA PRO A 52 2.01 -3.07 77.00
C PRO A 52 2.23 -1.80 77.84
N LYS A 53 1.84 -1.86 79.13
CA LYS A 53 1.87 -0.70 80.05
C LYS A 53 3.29 -0.18 80.36
N ASN A 54 4.32 -0.96 80.06
CA ASN A 54 5.73 -0.66 80.28
C ASN A 54 6.42 0.10 79.12
N VAL A 55 5.65 0.56 78.13
CA VAL A 55 6.16 1.29 76.95
C VAL A 55 6.00 2.80 77.17
N ASP A 56 7.02 3.59 76.81
CA ASP A 56 7.00 5.06 76.87
C ASP A 56 5.77 5.64 76.15
N GLU A 57 5.14 6.66 76.74
CA GLU A 57 3.90 7.27 76.24
C GLU A 57 4.05 7.86 74.83
N LYS A 58 5.23 8.37 74.44
CA LYS A 58 5.52 8.83 73.07
C LYS A 58 5.56 7.65 72.09
N ILE A 59 6.22 6.55 72.47
CA ILE A 59 6.31 5.33 71.65
C ILE A 59 4.92 4.69 71.51
N LYS A 60 4.14 4.68 72.59
CA LYS A 60 2.77 4.15 72.62
C LYS A 60 1.83 4.85 71.64
N LYS A 61 1.93 6.18 71.51
CA LYS A 61 1.19 6.97 70.50
C LYS A 61 1.60 6.60 69.08
N ILE A 62 2.90 6.49 68.81
CA ILE A 62 3.44 6.11 67.49
C ILE A 62 2.95 4.71 67.10
N VAL A 63 3.10 3.73 67.99
CA VAL A 63 2.72 2.32 67.75
C VAL A 63 1.22 2.19 67.50
N THR A 64 0.40 2.96 68.19
CA THR A 64 -1.06 2.92 68.02
C THR A 64 -1.46 3.44 66.63
N ALA A 65 -0.82 4.51 66.15
CA ALA A 65 -1.02 5.03 64.80
C ALA A 65 -0.51 4.04 63.73
N GLU A 66 0.69 3.47 63.91
CA GLU A 66 1.24 2.44 63.02
C GLU A 66 0.34 1.20 62.96
N LYS A 67 -0.15 0.73 64.11
CA LYS A 67 -1.08 -0.42 64.21
C LYS A 67 -2.37 -0.16 63.45
N LYS A 68 -2.98 1.02 63.65
CA LYS A 68 -4.22 1.40 62.96
C LYS A 68 -4.03 1.43 61.45
N ASN A 69 -2.95 2.06 60.97
CA ASN A 69 -2.64 2.14 59.54
C ASN A 69 -2.38 0.76 58.93
N TYR A 70 -1.64 -0.11 59.63
CA TYR A 70 -1.39 -1.48 59.22
C TYR A 70 -2.69 -2.29 59.06
N VAL A 71 -3.55 -2.26 60.08
CA VAL A 71 -4.84 -2.95 60.09
C VAL A 71 -5.73 -2.46 58.96
N THR A 72 -5.86 -1.14 58.79
CA THR A 72 -6.71 -0.56 57.73
C THR A 72 -6.19 -0.92 56.34
N ALA A 73 -4.88 -0.81 56.10
CA ALA A 73 -4.30 -1.10 54.80
C ALA A 73 -4.45 -2.58 54.41
N LEU A 74 -4.23 -3.51 55.36
CA LEU A 74 -4.44 -4.93 55.12
C LEU A 74 -5.92 -5.28 54.88
N ARG A 75 -6.84 -4.71 55.66
CA ARG A 75 -8.28 -4.93 55.45
C ARG A 75 -8.72 -4.47 54.06
N ASN A 76 -8.29 -3.28 53.65
CA ASN A 76 -8.64 -2.74 52.33
C ASN A 76 -8.06 -3.59 51.19
N ALA A 77 -6.80 -4.04 51.32
CA ALA A 77 -6.18 -4.91 50.34
C ALA A 77 -6.93 -6.25 50.21
N LEU A 78 -7.25 -6.90 51.33
CA LEU A 78 -7.95 -8.19 51.36
C LEU A 78 -9.43 -8.10 50.95
N ALA A 79 -10.12 -7.00 51.24
CA ALA A 79 -11.52 -6.80 50.89
C ALA A 79 -11.74 -6.72 49.37
N SER A 80 -10.71 -6.33 48.61
CA SER A 80 -10.76 -6.22 47.14
C SER A 80 -10.47 -7.53 46.40
N ILE A 81 -10.29 -8.64 47.11
CA ILE A 81 -9.90 -9.93 46.53
C ILE A 81 -11.10 -10.89 46.60
N GLU A 82 -11.78 -11.08 45.48
CA GLU A 82 -12.93 -11.99 45.38
C GLU A 82 -12.52 -13.38 44.84
N ASN A 83 -11.47 -13.45 44.03
CA ASN A 83 -10.98 -14.68 43.40
C ASN A 83 -9.45 -14.69 43.25
N MET A 84 -8.90 -15.81 42.77
CA MET A 84 -7.46 -15.97 42.57
C MET A 84 -6.85 -15.01 41.53
N ASP A 85 -7.61 -14.56 40.53
CA ASP A 85 -7.11 -13.59 39.53
C ASP A 85 -6.97 -12.19 40.16
N ASP A 86 -7.92 -11.80 41.01
CA ASP A 86 -7.85 -10.56 41.80
C ASP A 86 -6.71 -10.61 42.80
N LEU A 87 -6.48 -11.77 43.42
CA LEU A 87 -5.31 -11.99 44.26
C LEU A 87 -4.02 -11.73 43.47
N GLY A 88 -3.88 -12.27 42.27
CA GLY A 88 -2.71 -12.06 41.42
C GLY A 88 -2.38 -10.58 41.21
N LYS A 89 -3.41 -9.76 40.99
CA LYS A 89 -3.28 -8.30 40.83
C LYS A 89 -2.89 -7.59 42.13
N ARG A 90 -3.29 -8.11 43.29
CA ARG A 90 -3.10 -7.51 44.62
C ARG A 90 -1.88 -8.01 45.39
N LEU A 91 -1.24 -9.10 44.96
CA LEU A 91 0.00 -9.60 45.55
C LEU A 91 1.09 -8.53 45.71
N PRO A 92 1.33 -7.63 44.74
CA PRO A 92 2.32 -6.56 44.90
C PRO A 92 1.97 -5.59 46.05
N ASP A 93 0.69 -5.28 46.24
CA ASP A 93 0.22 -4.39 47.32
C ASP A 93 0.39 -5.08 48.68
N LEU A 94 0.05 -6.37 48.78
CA LEU A 94 0.26 -7.18 49.99
C LEU A 94 1.74 -7.33 50.35
N ALA A 95 2.63 -7.46 49.35
CA ALA A 95 4.07 -7.53 49.56
C ALA A 95 4.67 -6.20 50.04
N LYS A 96 4.16 -5.05 49.55
CA LYS A 96 4.61 -3.71 50.00
C LYS A 96 4.26 -3.44 51.46
N LEU A 97 3.11 -3.94 51.92
CA LEU A 97 2.73 -3.88 53.32
C LEU A 97 3.83 -4.56 54.16
N HIS A 98 4.23 -5.78 53.82
CA HIS A 98 5.27 -6.53 54.53
C HIS A 98 6.60 -5.75 54.75
N VAL A 99 7.00 -4.89 53.80
CA VAL A 99 8.26 -4.13 53.85
C VAL A 99 8.12 -2.76 54.54
N GLY A 100 6.91 -2.21 54.60
CA GLY A 100 6.64 -0.83 55.02
C GLY A 100 6.16 -0.63 56.47
N HIS A 101 6.16 -1.67 57.31
CA HIS A 101 5.58 -1.55 58.65
C HIS A 101 6.58 -1.06 59.69
N GLY A 102 6.13 -0.05 60.44
CA GLY A 102 6.96 0.74 61.33
C GLY A 102 7.70 -0.07 62.37
N LYS A 103 8.94 0.36 62.65
CA LYS A 103 9.89 -0.31 63.54
C LYS A 103 9.27 -0.64 64.91
N TYR A 104 8.42 0.23 65.43
CA TYR A 104 7.84 0.07 66.77
C TYR A 104 6.66 -0.92 66.80
N LEU A 105 5.84 -0.97 65.74
CA LEU A 105 4.81 -1.99 65.59
C LEU A 105 5.40 -3.41 65.59
N LEU A 106 6.49 -3.62 64.85
CA LEU A 106 7.18 -4.91 64.78
C LEU A 106 7.80 -5.30 66.13
N ILE A 107 8.42 -4.36 66.85
CA ILE A 107 9.05 -4.64 68.15
C ILE A 107 8.01 -5.03 69.21
N ILE A 108 6.81 -4.43 69.19
CA ILE A 108 5.82 -4.63 70.25
C ILE A 108 4.84 -5.77 69.95
N PHE A 109 4.46 -5.96 68.68
CA PHE A 109 3.49 -6.97 68.25
C PHE A 109 4.10 -7.99 67.29
N GLU A 110 5.38 -8.30 67.51
CA GLU A 110 6.20 -9.18 66.68
C GLU A 110 5.46 -10.48 66.33
N LYS A 111 4.95 -11.18 67.35
CA LYS A 111 4.30 -12.49 67.20
C LYS A 111 3.05 -12.42 66.32
N GLU A 112 2.25 -11.37 66.48
CA GLU A 112 0.99 -11.19 65.75
C GLU A 112 1.24 -10.78 64.30
N VAL A 113 2.19 -9.87 64.08
CA VAL A 113 2.58 -9.41 62.75
C VAL A 113 3.22 -10.56 61.97
N TYR A 114 4.10 -11.36 62.58
CA TYR A 114 4.64 -12.55 61.94
C TYR A 114 3.59 -13.62 61.64
N ALA A 115 2.59 -13.80 62.50
CA ALA A 115 1.49 -14.74 62.23
C ALA A 115 0.67 -14.31 60.99
N ILE A 116 0.39 -13.02 60.83
CA ILE A 116 -0.27 -12.48 59.64
C ILE A 116 0.63 -12.64 58.41
N ASN A 117 1.92 -12.31 58.53
CA ASN A 117 2.89 -12.43 57.45
C ASN A 117 3.05 -13.86 56.94
N ARG A 118 3.04 -14.84 57.85
CA ARG A 118 3.08 -16.26 57.49
C ARG A 118 1.88 -16.64 56.62
N LEU A 119 0.67 -16.23 57.00
CA LEU A 119 -0.54 -16.52 56.24
C LEU A 119 -0.53 -15.81 54.87
N LEU A 120 -0.03 -14.57 54.78
CA LEU A 120 0.13 -13.87 53.51
C LEU A 120 1.14 -14.56 52.58
N LYS A 121 2.25 -15.06 53.13
CA LYS A 121 3.23 -15.85 52.37
C LYS A 121 2.61 -17.15 51.83
N GLU A 122 1.88 -17.86 52.68
CA GLU A 122 1.18 -19.09 52.27
C GLU A 122 0.12 -18.81 51.19
N LEU A 123 -0.48 -17.62 51.20
CA LEU A 123 -1.47 -17.19 50.21
C LEU A 123 -0.81 -16.86 48.85
N ASN A 124 0.40 -16.29 48.86
CA ASN A 124 1.23 -16.14 47.65
C ASN A 124 1.67 -17.51 47.09
N GLU A 125 2.09 -18.44 47.95
CA GLU A 125 2.46 -19.80 47.53
C GLU A 125 1.28 -20.53 46.87
N ASP A 126 0.06 -20.34 47.38
CA ASP A 126 -1.14 -20.91 46.76
C ASP A 126 -1.47 -20.28 45.41
N TYR A 127 -1.23 -18.98 45.23
CA TYR A 127 -1.38 -18.34 43.93
C TYR A 127 -0.41 -18.91 42.89
N VAL A 128 0.85 -19.11 43.27
CA VAL A 128 1.84 -19.73 42.39
C VAL A 128 1.44 -21.17 42.04
N LYS A 129 0.95 -21.95 43.02
CA LYS A 129 0.44 -23.31 42.77
C LYS A 129 -0.77 -23.31 41.84
N TYR A 130 -1.72 -22.40 42.07
CA TYR A 130 -2.89 -22.21 41.23
C TYR A 130 -2.50 -21.89 39.79
N TYR A 131 -1.64 -20.90 39.58
CA TYR A 131 -1.17 -20.50 38.26
C TYR A 131 -0.50 -21.68 37.53
N ASN A 132 0.42 -22.37 38.20
CA ASN A 132 1.10 -23.54 37.63
C ASN A 132 0.12 -24.68 37.31
N GLU A 133 -0.90 -24.90 38.14
CA GLU A 133 -1.91 -25.94 37.90
C GLU A 133 -2.84 -25.59 36.73
N LEU A 134 -3.18 -24.30 36.56
CA LEU A 134 -3.90 -23.81 35.38
C LEU A 134 -3.09 -23.98 34.10
N THR A 135 -1.82 -23.56 34.10
CA THR A 135 -0.95 -23.67 32.92
C THR A 135 -0.75 -25.13 32.50
N ARG A 136 -0.65 -26.05 33.46
CA ARG A 136 -0.50 -27.49 33.18
C ARG A 136 -1.77 -28.14 32.64
N LYS A 137 -2.95 -27.69 33.07
CA LYS A 137 -4.24 -28.30 32.72
C LYS A 137 -4.96 -27.61 31.57
N GLY A 138 -4.62 -26.36 31.27
CA GLY A 138 -5.14 -25.61 30.14
C GLY A 138 -4.52 -26.07 28.82
N LEU A 139 -5.30 -26.00 27.75
CA LEU A 139 -4.80 -26.18 26.38
C LEU A 139 -4.70 -24.81 25.71
N PRO A 140 -3.63 -24.54 24.95
CA PRO A 140 -3.47 -23.29 24.22
C PRO A 140 -4.52 -23.21 23.12
N GLU A 141 -5.10 -22.03 22.90
CA GLU A 141 -6.14 -21.83 21.89
C GLU A 141 -5.58 -21.78 20.47
N LEU A 142 -6.06 -22.67 19.60
CA LEU A 142 -5.68 -22.73 18.20
C LEU A 142 -6.87 -22.33 17.31
N ARG A 143 -6.70 -21.28 16.50
CA ARG A 143 -7.73 -20.73 15.58
C ARG A 143 -7.74 -21.41 14.21
N LEU A 144 -7.40 -22.70 14.15
CA LEU A 144 -7.21 -23.44 12.90
C LEU A 144 -8.45 -23.47 12.00
N ARG A 145 -9.66 -23.64 12.56
CA ARG A 145 -10.90 -23.63 11.76
C ARG A 145 -11.19 -22.26 11.13
N GLU A 146 -10.80 -21.19 11.80
CA GLU A 146 -10.97 -19.83 11.29
C GLU A 146 -9.98 -19.58 10.16
N LEU A 147 -8.70 -19.89 10.39
CA LEU A 147 -7.63 -19.77 9.40
C LEU A 147 -7.92 -20.58 8.12
N LEU A 148 -8.42 -21.82 8.24
CA LEU A 148 -8.80 -22.64 7.06
C LEU A 148 -9.93 -22.00 6.24
N LYS A 149 -10.93 -21.41 6.92
CA LYS A 149 -12.02 -20.71 6.22
C LYS A 149 -11.55 -19.42 5.55
N GLU A 150 -10.64 -18.69 6.20
CA GLU A 150 -10.03 -17.48 5.63
C GLU A 150 -9.17 -17.81 4.41
N GLU A 151 -8.39 -18.89 4.46
CA GLU A 151 -7.64 -19.41 3.33
C GLU A 151 -8.54 -19.76 2.14
N GLU A 152 -9.59 -20.55 2.37
CA GLU A 152 -10.54 -20.95 1.32
C GLU A 152 -11.23 -19.74 0.68
N ARG A 153 -11.67 -18.77 1.49
CA ARG A 153 -12.25 -17.51 0.99
C ARG A 153 -11.25 -16.69 0.19
N THR A 154 -9.99 -16.63 0.62
CA THR A 154 -8.93 -15.90 -0.07
C THR A 154 -8.64 -16.54 -1.42
N ARG A 155 -8.55 -17.87 -1.49
CA ARG A 155 -8.42 -18.62 -2.75
C ARG A 155 -9.61 -18.38 -3.69
N GLY A 156 -10.83 -18.41 -3.17
CA GLY A 156 -12.04 -18.09 -3.95
C GLY A 156 -11.99 -16.67 -4.52
N SER A 157 -11.57 -15.69 -3.71
CA SER A 157 -11.44 -14.29 -4.13
C SER A 157 -10.37 -14.11 -5.22
N ILE A 158 -9.23 -14.82 -5.10
CA ILE A 158 -8.19 -14.84 -6.14
C ILE A 158 -8.76 -15.38 -7.46
N ALA A 159 -9.46 -16.53 -7.41
CA ALA A 159 -10.02 -17.14 -8.61
C ALA A 159 -11.06 -16.24 -9.30
N THR A 160 -11.91 -15.56 -8.52
CA THR A 160 -12.86 -14.57 -9.05
C THR A 160 -12.14 -13.41 -9.71
N ALA A 161 -11.15 -12.81 -9.04
CA ALA A 161 -10.39 -11.69 -9.60
C ALA A 161 -9.60 -12.08 -10.86
N GLU A 162 -9.02 -13.29 -10.91
CA GLU A 162 -8.35 -13.83 -12.09
C GLU A 162 -9.33 -14.04 -13.26
N ARG A 163 -10.55 -14.49 -12.99
CA ARG A 163 -11.60 -14.61 -14.01
C ARG A 163 -12.03 -13.25 -14.55
N GLU A 164 -12.31 -12.29 -13.67
CA GLU A 164 -12.69 -10.92 -14.07
C GLU A 164 -11.59 -10.27 -14.90
N LYS A 165 -10.31 -10.45 -14.52
CA LYS A 165 -9.17 -9.99 -15.30
C LYS A 165 -9.18 -10.60 -16.71
N LEU A 166 -9.41 -11.90 -16.83
CA LEU A 166 -9.46 -12.59 -18.13
C LEU A 166 -10.62 -12.08 -19.00
N GLU A 167 -11.76 -11.76 -18.40
CA GLU A 167 -12.91 -11.16 -19.10
C GLU A 167 -12.55 -9.75 -19.62
N LEU A 168 -11.89 -8.92 -18.81
CA LEU A 168 -11.38 -7.61 -19.24
C LEU A 168 -10.32 -7.71 -20.34
N GLU A 169 -9.42 -8.70 -20.30
CA GLU A 169 -8.42 -8.93 -21.35
C GLU A 169 -9.07 -9.30 -22.70
N LYS A 170 -10.16 -10.08 -22.67
CA LYS A 170 -10.94 -10.40 -23.89
C LYS A 170 -11.65 -9.16 -24.42
N GLU A 171 -12.26 -8.37 -23.55
CA GLU A 171 -12.92 -7.12 -23.92
C GLU A 171 -11.93 -6.12 -24.51
N LEU A 172 -10.75 -6.00 -23.90
CA LEU A 172 -9.66 -5.16 -24.39
C LEU A 172 -9.29 -5.53 -25.83
N LYS A 173 -9.09 -6.82 -26.09
CA LYS A 173 -8.74 -7.32 -27.41
C LYS A 173 -9.83 -7.00 -28.45
N ALA A 174 -11.10 -7.19 -28.09
CA ALA A 174 -12.23 -6.84 -28.96
C ALA A 174 -12.25 -5.33 -29.27
N LYS A 175 -12.02 -4.47 -28.27
CA LYS A 175 -11.97 -3.02 -28.47
C LYS A 175 -10.79 -2.56 -29.31
N GLU A 176 -9.63 -3.19 -29.15
CA GLU A 176 -8.46 -2.93 -29.99
C GLU A 176 -8.73 -3.36 -31.44
N GLU A 177 -9.41 -4.49 -31.66
CA GLU A 177 -9.86 -4.93 -32.99
C GLU A 177 -10.86 -3.95 -33.61
N GLU A 178 -11.88 -3.50 -32.86
CA GLU A 178 -12.86 -2.49 -33.30
C GLU A 178 -12.18 -1.16 -33.70
N LEU A 179 -11.18 -0.70 -32.93
CA LEU A 179 -10.43 0.52 -33.25
C LEU A 179 -9.59 0.35 -34.52
N ASN A 180 -8.94 -0.79 -34.68
CA ASN A 180 -8.15 -1.09 -35.88
C ASN A 180 -9.04 -1.20 -37.13
N GLU A 181 -10.20 -1.83 -37.00
CA GLU A 181 -11.20 -1.91 -38.08
C GLU A 181 -11.70 -0.52 -38.45
N PHE A 182 -12.04 0.32 -37.47
CA PHE A 182 -12.41 1.71 -37.70
C PHE A 182 -11.34 2.48 -38.51
N TYR A 183 -10.06 2.36 -38.14
CA TYR A 183 -8.97 3.01 -38.88
C TYR A 183 -8.78 2.45 -40.30
N ARG A 184 -8.98 1.14 -40.48
CA ARG A 184 -8.92 0.50 -41.80
C ARG A 184 -10.06 0.96 -42.70
N GLU A 185 -11.30 0.97 -42.20
CA GLU A 185 -12.49 1.42 -42.95
C GLU A 185 -12.37 2.88 -43.38
N HIS A 186 -11.81 3.74 -42.53
CA HIS A 186 -11.59 5.15 -42.83
C HIS A 186 -10.33 5.39 -43.69
N GLY A 187 -9.58 4.34 -44.02
CA GLY A 187 -8.39 4.41 -44.86
C GLY A 187 -7.26 5.23 -44.25
N LEU A 188 -7.13 5.23 -42.91
CA LEU A 188 -6.13 6.05 -42.21
C LEU A 188 -4.71 5.73 -42.66
N GLU A 189 -4.37 4.45 -42.82
CA GLU A 189 -3.05 4.00 -43.26
C GLU A 189 -2.69 4.54 -44.65
N GLY A 190 -3.60 4.39 -45.63
CA GLY A 190 -3.40 4.95 -46.98
C GLY A 190 -3.33 6.48 -46.97
N LEU A 191 -4.10 7.14 -46.11
CA LEU A 191 -4.05 8.59 -45.94
C LEU A 191 -2.70 9.05 -45.38
N GLU A 192 -2.14 8.33 -44.42
CA GLU A 192 -0.81 8.61 -43.86
C GLU A 192 0.30 8.41 -44.90
N GLU A 193 0.20 7.37 -45.74
CA GLU A 193 1.11 7.16 -46.87
C GLU A 193 1.04 8.29 -47.90
N ASP A 194 -0.18 8.74 -48.25
CA ASP A 194 -0.40 9.85 -49.17
C ASP A 194 0.18 11.16 -48.63
N ILE A 195 -0.08 11.47 -47.35
CA ILE A 195 0.50 12.64 -46.66
C ILE A 195 2.03 12.58 -46.71
N LYS A 196 2.61 11.42 -46.39
CA LYS A 196 4.07 11.22 -46.37
C LYS A 196 4.68 11.39 -47.77
N SER A 197 4.06 10.80 -48.78
CA SER A 197 4.48 10.89 -50.18
C SER A 197 4.42 12.34 -50.68
N LEU A 198 3.28 13.01 -50.48
CA LEU A 198 3.08 14.38 -50.92
C LEU A 198 4.01 15.36 -50.19
N SER A 199 4.19 15.21 -48.88
CA SER A 199 5.14 16.02 -48.09
C SER A 199 6.58 15.85 -48.57
N SER A 200 6.98 14.64 -48.93
CA SER A 200 8.31 14.37 -49.50
C SER A 200 8.50 14.99 -50.89
N SER A 201 7.47 14.89 -51.74
CA SER A 201 7.45 15.50 -53.09
C SER A 201 7.57 17.02 -52.99
N LEU A 202 6.74 17.66 -52.16
CA LEU A 202 6.75 19.09 -51.89
C LEU A 202 8.14 19.57 -51.46
N ARG A 203 8.74 18.93 -50.46
CA ARG A 203 10.09 19.28 -49.98
C ARG A 203 11.14 19.19 -51.09
N SER A 204 11.06 18.17 -51.93
CA SER A 204 12.00 17.96 -53.04
C SER A 204 11.86 19.05 -54.11
N ALA A 205 10.63 19.36 -54.50
CA ALA A 205 10.32 20.40 -55.48
C ALA A 205 10.68 21.81 -54.98
N GLU A 206 10.39 22.12 -53.72
CA GLU A 206 10.83 23.37 -53.07
C GLU A 206 12.36 23.49 -53.06
N MET A 207 13.06 22.40 -52.71
CA MET A 207 14.51 22.40 -52.65
C MET A 207 15.15 22.60 -54.03
N GLU A 208 14.56 22.05 -55.09
CA GLU A 208 15.02 22.29 -56.47
C GLU A 208 14.99 23.79 -56.81
N ILE A 209 13.86 24.45 -56.55
CA ILE A 209 13.68 25.88 -56.82
C ILE A 209 14.65 26.70 -55.97
N ARG A 210 14.71 26.46 -54.64
CA ARG A 210 15.61 27.18 -53.73
C ARG A 210 17.09 27.00 -54.12
N SER A 211 17.48 25.82 -54.59
CA SER A 211 18.84 25.54 -55.06
C SER A 211 19.19 26.35 -56.32
N LYS A 212 18.28 26.42 -57.30
CA LYS A 212 18.49 27.24 -58.51
C LYS A 212 18.52 28.73 -58.19
N VAL A 213 17.63 29.17 -57.31
CA VAL A 213 17.56 30.56 -56.85
C VAL A 213 18.83 30.96 -56.07
N SER A 214 19.34 30.08 -55.20
CA SER A 214 20.56 30.34 -54.42
C SER A 214 21.80 30.56 -55.31
N LYS A 215 21.89 29.87 -56.45
CA LYS A 215 22.97 30.08 -57.44
C LYS A 215 23.02 31.51 -57.98
N LEU A 216 21.91 32.24 -57.94
CA LEU A 216 21.81 33.62 -58.41
C LEU A 216 22.05 34.67 -57.31
N GLN A 217 22.11 34.28 -56.03
CA GLN A 217 22.32 35.22 -54.92
C GLN A 217 23.67 35.96 -55.03
N LYS A 218 24.76 35.24 -55.32
CA LYS A 218 26.10 35.84 -55.48
C LYS A 218 26.18 36.85 -56.63
N PRO A 219 25.77 36.53 -57.88
CA PRO A 219 25.82 37.51 -58.97
C PRO A 219 24.87 38.70 -58.72
N ILE A 220 23.67 38.48 -58.18
CA ILE A 220 22.73 39.57 -57.87
C ILE A 220 23.28 40.50 -56.79
N LYS A 221 23.89 39.96 -55.73
CA LYS A 221 24.57 40.75 -54.69
C LYS A 221 25.69 41.64 -55.28
N ARG A 222 26.44 41.14 -56.28
CA ARG A 222 27.52 41.90 -56.94
C ARG A 222 27.00 43.05 -57.80
N MET A 223 25.80 42.92 -58.36
CA MET A 223 25.18 43.95 -59.19
C MET A 223 24.70 45.17 -58.39
N ARG A 224 24.66 45.09 -57.05
CA ARG A 224 24.24 46.18 -56.14
C ARG A 224 22.89 46.79 -56.55
N LEU A 225 21.92 45.93 -56.83
CA LEU A 225 20.57 46.36 -57.16
C LEU A 225 19.91 46.87 -55.89
N HIS A 226 19.45 48.12 -55.90
CA HIS A 226 18.80 48.76 -54.74
C HIS A 226 17.29 48.46 -54.69
N GLU A 227 16.89 47.23 -55.00
CA GLU A 227 15.50 46.80 -55.04
C GLU A 227 15.15 45.85 -53.90
N PRO A 228 13.98 45.99 -53.26
CA PRO A 228 13.57 45.15 -52.14
C PRO A 228 13.65 43.64 -52.43
N ILE A 229 13.17 43.22 -53.61
CA ILE A 229 13.18 41.80 -54.01
C ILE A 229 14.60 41.25 -54.19
N ALA A 230 15.56 42.07 -54.62
CA ALA A 230 16.96 41.66 -54.75
C ALA A 230 17.62 41.48 -53.37
N ASP A 231 17.33 42.38 -52.43
CA ASP A 231 17.83 42.30 -51.05
C ASP A 231 17.23 41.10 -50.29
N GLU A 232 15.93 40.86 -50.43
CA GLU A 232 15.25 39.69 -49.85
C GLU A 232 15.84 38.39 -50.41
N LEU A 233 16.04 38.32 -51.73
CA LEU A 233 16.63 37.16 -52.39
C LEU A 233 18.04 36.85 -51.90
N VAL A 234 18.88 37.86 -51.75
CA VAL A 234 20.27 37.69 -51.28
C VAL A 234 20.30 37.11 -49.87
N ARG A 235 19.29 37.39 -49.04
CA ARG A 235 19.17 36.87 -47.67
C ARG A 235 18.57 35.47 -47.65
N ASP A 236 17.50 35.22 -48.42
CA ASP A 236 16.79 33.95 -48.42
C ASP A 236 16.25 33.56 -49.80
N SER A 237 16.66 32.39 -50.27
CA SER A 237 16.19 31.83 -51.55
C SER A 237 14.72 31.40 -51.52
N SER A 238 14.08 31.32 -50.36
CA SER A 238 12.65 31.03 -50.23
C SER A 238 11.76 32.14 -50.81
N VAL A 239 12.29 33.36 -50.99
CA VAL A 239 11.52 34.49 -51.56
C VAL A 239 10.96 34.15 -52.94
N ALA A 240 11.63 33.27 -53.69
CA ALA A 240 11.18 32.81 -54.99
C ALA A 240 9.81 32.12 -54.96
N LEU A 241 9.46 31.48 -53.85
CA LEU A 241 8.17 30.81 -53.67
C LEU A 241 7.10 31.75 -53.12
N ARG A 242 7.50 32.83 -52.42
CA ARG A 242 6.57 33.81 -51.84
C ARG A 242 6.17 34.91 -52.82
N LYS A 243 7.09 35.30 -53.70
CA LYS A 243 6.95 36.41 -54.65
C LYS A 243 7.49 36.00 -56.04
N PRO A 244 6.91 34.98 -56.69
CA PRO A 244 7.45 34.45 -57.93
C PRO A 244 7.46 35.48 -59.07
N GLU A 245 6.43 36.31 -59.19
CA GLU A 245 6.32 37.34 -60.23
C GLU A 245 7.38 38.44 -60.07
N GLU A 246 7.56 38.96 -58.86
CA GLU A 246 8.57 39.99 -58.57
C GLU A 246 9.97 39.48 -58.88
N LEU A 247 10.25 38.21 -58.56
CA LEU A 247 11.53 37.58 -58.88
C LEU A 247 11.71 37.39 -60.38
N ILE A 248 10.68 36.97 -61.12
CA ILE A 248 10.75 36.84 -62.58
C ILE A 248 11.03 38.20 -63.23
N SER A 249 10.35 39.27 -62.81
CA SER A 249 10.59 40.63 -63.32
C SER A 249 12.02 41.10 -63.04
N LEU A 250 12.55 40.83 -61.84
CA LEU A 250 13.94 41.10 -61.51
C LEU A 250 14.88 40.34 -62.47
N LEU A 251 14.64 39.04 -62.64
CA LEU A 251 15.46 38.16 -63.46
C LEU A 251 15.46 38.57 -64.94
N GLN A 252 14.31 38.91 -65.53
CA GLN A 252 14.19 39.39 -66.91
C GLN A 252 15.01 40.66 -67.15
N ARG A 253 15.00 41.59 -66.19
CA ARG A 253 15.73 42.86 -66.31
C ARG A 253 17.24 42.68 -66.21
N ILE A 254 17.71 41.80 -65.32
CA ILE A 254 19.15 41.52 -65.18
C ILE A 254 19.66 40.47 -66.16
N TYR A 255 18.76 39.78 -66.85
CA TYR A 255 19.07 38.69 -67.76
C TYR A 255 20.17 39.03 -68.79
N PRO A 256 20.17 40.21 -69.45
CA PRO A 256 21.22 40.58 -70.40
C PRO A 256 22.61 40.72 -69.75
N ARG A 257 22.67 40.91 -68.43
CA ARG A 257 23.91 41.10 -67.64
C ARG A 257 24.43 39.79 -67.02
N LEU A 258 23.72 38.68 -67.20
CA LEU A 258 24.12 37.37 -66.71
C LEU A 258 24.85 36.58 -67.80
N GLU A 259 25.89 35.84 -67.41
CA GLU A 259 26.68 35.00 -68.32
C GLU A 259 26.78 33.55 -67.86
N GLY A 260 27.12 32.67 -68.80
CA GLY A 260 27.40 31.25 -68.56
C GLY A 260 26.29 30.52 -67.78
N LYS A 261 26.67 29.86 -66.69
CA LYS A 261 25.75 29.07 -65.85
C LYS A 261 24.66 29.90 -65.18
N TYR A 262 24.90 31.19 -64.90
CA TYR A 262 23.93 32.06 -64.25
C TYR A 262 22.82 32.46 -65.21
N ARG A 263 23.16 32.76 -66.47
CA ARG A 263 22.17 33.04 -67.53
C ARG A 263 21.24 31.85 -67.76
N LYS A 264 21.81 30.64 -67.84
CA LYS A 264 21.03 29.39 -67.97
C LYS A 264 20.09 29.16 -66.77
N THR A 265 20.56 29.44 -65.55
CA THR A 265 19.74 29.29 -64.33
C THR A 265 18.63 30.33 -64.27
N ALA A 266 18.90 31.58 -64.66
CA ALA A 266 17.89 32.64 -64.73
C ALA A 266 16.85 32.36 -65.82
N GLN A 267 17.26 31.86 -67.00
CA GLN A 267 16.32 31.45 -68.06
C GLN A 267 15.32 30.42 -67.54
N TRP A 268 15.82 29.36 -66.90
CA TRP A 268 14.99 28.31 -66.34
C TRP A 268 13.98 28.85 -65.33
N LEU A 269 14.40 29.76 -64.43
CA LEU A 269 13.52 30.37 -63.44
C LEU A 269 12.48 31.29 -64.09
N ILE A 270 12.85 32.06 -65.11
CA ILE A 270 11.90 32.92 -65.85
C ILE A 270 10.80 32.07 -66.51
N GLU A 271 11.18 30.91 -67.08
CA GLU A 271 10.25 30.02 -67.79
C GLU A 271 9.37 29.17 -66.85
N ASN A 272 9.91 28.74 -65.71
CA ASN A 272 9.29 27.67 -64.91
C ASN A 272 8.84 28.11 -63.51
N LEU A 273 9.32 29.24 -62.98
CA LEU A 273 9.12 29.58 -61.56
C LEU A 273 7.65 29.81 -61.22
N LYS A 274 6.92 30.55 -62.05
CA LYS A 274 5.51 30.87 -61.80
C LYS A 274 4.67 29.60 -61.73
N GLU A 275 4.71 28.79 -62.78
CA GLU A 275 3.95 27.54 -62.89
C GLU A 275 4.31 26.57 -61.75
N ARG A 276 5.60 26.44 -61.40
CA ARG A 276 6.02 25.58 -60.30
C ARG A 276 5.64 26.10 -58.92
N ALA A 277 5.64 27.42 -58.71
CA ALA A 277 5.18 28.01 -57.46
C ALA A 277 3.66 27.81 -57.29
N GLU A 278 2.88 28.02 -58.35
CA GLU A 278 1.43 27.74 -58.35
C GLU A 278 1.12 26.24 -58.19
N ALA A 279 1.93 25.35 -58.74
CA ALA A 279 1.80 23.90 -58.54
C ALA A 279 2.12 23.51 -57.07
N LEU A 280 3.19 24.04 -56.50
CA LEU A 280 3.56 23.81 -55.09
C LEU A 280 2.48 24.30 -54.13
N GLU A 281 1.87 25.46 -54.39
CA GLU A 281 0.82 25.97 -53.52
C GLU A 281 -0.43 25.08 -53.55
N ARG A 282 -0.85 24.62 -54.74
CA ARG A 282 -1.94 23.63 -54.87
C ARG A 282 -1.63 22.31 -54.16
N GLU A 283 -0.40 21.83 -54.25
CA GLU A 283 0.03 20.63 -53.53
C GLU A 283 0.04 20.84 -52.01
N ARG A 284 0.40 22.03 -51.52
CA ARG A 284 0.33 22.38 -50.09
C ARG A 284 -1.11 22.46 -49.58
N GLU A 285 -2.01 23.04 -50.36
CA GLU A 285 -3.45 23.05 -50.04
C GLU A 285 -3.97 21.62 -49.92
N LYS A 286 -3.65 20.77 -50.91
CA LYS A 286 -4.00 19.35 -50.90
C LYS A 286 -3.41 18.62 -49.68
N LEU A 287 -2.15 18.89 -49.32
CA LEU A 287 -1.53 18.32 -48.12
C LEU A 287 -2.31 18.72 -46.86
N SER A 288 -2.67 20.00 -46.73
CA SER A 288 -3.44 20.49 -45.59
C SER A 288 -4.83 19.85 -45.51
N GLU A 289 -5.49 19.60 -46.65
CA GLU A 289 -6.76 18.88 -46.69
C GLU A 289 -6.62 17.43 -46.22
N LEU A 290 -5.58 16.72 -46.65
CA LEU A 290 -5.30 15.35 -46.21
C LEU A 290 -4.99 15.31 -44.71
N GLU A 291 -4.18 16.23 -44.20
CA GLU A 291 -3.87 16.35 -42.77
C GLU A 291 -5.12 16.62 -41.94
N ARG A 292 -5.99 17.54 -42.37
CA ARG A 292 -7.28 17.78 -41.71
C ARG A 292 -8.18 16.55 -41.72
N LYS A 293 -8.18 15.77 -42.81
CA LYS A 293 -8.93 14.52 -42.89
C LYS A 293 -8.37 13.48 -41.90
N ARG A 294 -7.04 13.38 -41.78
CA ARG A 294 -6.37 12.49 -40.81
C ARG A 294 -6.77 12.87 -39.39
N ASP A 295 -6.70 14.16 -39.06
CA ASP A 295 -6.99 14.64 -37.70
C ASP A 295 -8.44 14.37 -37.31
N ARG A 296 -9.40 14.56 -38.22
CA ARG A 296 -10.80 14.18 -37.99
C ARG A 296 -10.96 12.69 -37.69
N ILE A 297 -10.32 11.82 -38.48
CA ILE A 297 -10.39 10.36 -38.24
C ILE A 297 -9.78 10.01 -36.87
N LEU A 298 -8.70 10.68 -36.47
CA LEU A 298 -8.07 10.45 -35.17
C LEU A 298 -8.94 10.94 -34.00
N GLU A 299 -9.57 12.11 -34.13
CA GLU A 299 -10.54 12.66 -33.17
C GLU A 299 -11.75 11.73 -33.01
N ASP A 300 -12.33 11.24 -34.11
CA ASP A 300 -13.45 10.30 -34.09
C ASP A 300 -13.08 8.94 -33.46
N GLY A 301 -11.79 8.59 -33.49
CA GLY A 301 -11.22 7.42 -32.82
C GLY A 301 -10.87 7.64 -31.34
N GLU A 302 -10.93 8.87 -30.83
CA GLU A 302 -10.45 9.21 -29.49
C GLU A 302 -11.33 8.60 -28.39
N ALA A 303 -12.65 8.58 -28.58
CA ALA A 303 -13.57 7.93 -27.65
C ALA A 303 -13.22 6.44 -27.47
N ARG A 304 -12.95 5.72 -28.57
CA ARG A 304 -12.54 4.31 -28.55
C ARG A 304 -11.19 4.10 -27.86
N LYS A 305 -10.23 5.00 -28.08
CA LYS A 305 -8.94 4.99 -27.37
C LYS A 305 -9.12 5.18 -25.87
N LYS A 306 -10.03 6.05 -25.46
CA LYS A 306 -10.35 6.29 -24.05
C LYS A 306 -10.93 5.03 -23.40
N ASP A 307 -11.87 4.36 -24.06
CA ASP A 307 -12.45 3.10 -23.56
C ASP A 307 -11.37 2.02 -23.38
N ILE A 308 -10.48 1.85 -24.37
CA ILE A 308 -9.32 0.94 -24.29
C ILE A 308 -8.41 1.29 -23.09
N TRP A 309 -8.16 2.58 -22.86
CA TRP A 309 -7.34 3.03 -21.75
C TRP A 309 -8.01 2.74 -20.39
N GLU A 310 -9.32 2.95 -20.28
CA GLU A 310 -10.07 2.63 -19.07
C GLU A 310 -10.03 1.12 -18.76
N ILE A 311 -10.18 0.26 -19.77
CA ILE A 311 -10.06 -1.19 -19.60
C ILE A 311 -8.64 -1.58 -19.16
N LYS A 312 -7.60 -1.02 -19.76
CA LYS A 312 -6.20 -1.25 -19.33
C LYS A 312 -5.99 -0.88 -17.86
N ARG A 313 -6.53 0.26 -17.43
CA ARG A 313 -6.48 0.70 -16.03
C ARG A 313 -7.18 -0.30 -15.09
N LEU A 314 -8.35 -0.80 -15.47
CA LEU A 314 -9.09 -1.81 -14.68
C LEU A 314 -8.31 -3.14 -14.58
N ILE A 315 -7.64 -3.56 -15.65
CA ILE A 315 -6.77 -4.74 -15.64
C ILE A 315 -5.62 -4.55 -14.64
N GLU A 316 -4.96 -3.40 -14.65
CA GLU A 316 -3.88 -3.08 -13.70
C GLU A 316 -4.38 -3.09 -12.24
N GLU A 317 -5.57 -2.53 -11.98
CA GLU A 317 -6.21 -2.57 -10.66
C GLU A 317 -6.47 -4.03 -10.21
N LYS A 318 -6.98 -4.88 -11.11
CA LYS A 318 -7.21 -6.31 -10.83
C LYS A 318 -5.92 -7.06 -10.56
N GLU A 319 -4.86 -6.77 -11.30
CA GLU A 319 -3.54 -7.37 -11.03
C GLU A 319 -2.98 -6.99 -9.66
N ALA A 320 -3.15 -5.73 -9.26
CA ALA A 320 -2.73 -5.27 -7.94
C ALA A 320 -3.54 -5.96 -6.82
N GLU A 321 -4.84 -6.11 -7.01
CA GLU A 321 -5.73 -6.86 -6.12
C GLU A 321 -5.29 -8.33 -5.98
N ILE A 322 -5.06 -9.03 -7.09
CA ILE A 322 -4.58 -10.42 -7.10
C ILE A 322 -3.24 -10.54 -6.37
N ARG A 323 -2.28 -9.64 -6.62
CA ARG A 323 -0.99 -9.62 -5.92
C ARG A 323 -1.15 -9.47 -4.41
N LYS A 324 -2.06 -8.60 -3.97
CA LYS A 324 -2.36 -8.40 -2.55
C LYS A 324 -2.96 -9.67 -1.92
N LEU A 325 -3.96 -10.26 -2.57
CA LEU A 325 -4.60 -11.49 -2.11
C LEU A 325 -3.62 -12.66 -2.04
N LYS A 326 -2.72 -12.81 -3.02
CA LYS A 326 -1.68 -13.85 -3.01
C LYS A 326 -0.71 -13.71 -1.83
N ARG A 327 -0.31 -12.48 -1.47
CA ARG A 327 0.50 -12.22 -0.27
C ARG A 327 -0.25 -12.56 1.02
N GLN A 328 -1.55 -12.24 1.08
CA GLN A 328 -2.39 -12.60 2.22
C GLN A 328 -2.52 -14.13 2.35
N LEU A 329 -2.71 -14.83 1.24
CA LEU A 329 -2.77 -16.29 1.21
C LEU A 329 -1.47 -16.92 1.72
N GLU A 330 -0.31 -16.44 1.26
CA GLU A 330 1.00 -16.92 1.73
C GLU A 330 1.18 -16.74 3.24
N HIS A 331 0.71 -15.60 3.78
CA HIS A 331 0.76 -15.36 5.23
C HIS A 331 -0.14 -16.34 5.99
N LEU A 332 -1.38 -16.55 5.54
CA LEU A 332 -2.32 -17.49 6.13
C LEU A 332 -1.79 -18.93 6.08
N GLU A 333 -1.16 -19.33 4.97
CA GLU A 333 -0.56 -20.66 4.83
C GLU A 333 0.56 -20.89 5.86
N ARG A 334 1.43 -19.89 6.09
CA ARG A 334 2.45 -19.96 7.14
C ARG A 334 1.84 -20.05 8.54
N GLU A 335 0.84 -19.23 8.85
CA GLU A 335 0.16 -19.27 10.15
C GLU A 335 -0.56 -20.60 10.40
N LEU A 336 -1.14 -21.19 9.34
CA LEU A 336 -1.72 -22.52 9.37
C LEU A 336 -0.67 -23.58 9.66
N ASP A 337 0.46 -23.58 8.97
CA ASP A 337 1.52 -24.59 9.17
C ASP A 337 2.08 -24.52 10.60
N GLU A 338 2.31 -23.33 11.14
CA GLU A 338 2.70 -23.14 12.54
C GLU A 338 1.64 -23.68 13.52
N SER A 339 0.36 -23.40 13.24
CA SER A 339 -0.74 -23.82 14.09
C SER A 339 -0.98 -25.34 14.03
N ILE A 340 -0.77 -25.96 12.86
CA ILE A 340 -0.83 -27.42 12.65
C ILE A 340 0.32 -28.09 13.39
N THR A 341 1.53 -27.51 13.34
CA THR A 341 2.68 -28.02 14.09
C THR A 341 2.38 -28.04 15.59
N LYS A 342 1.87 -26.92 16.14
CA LYS A 342 1.45 -26.84 17.55
C LYS A 342 0.34 -27.84 17.90
N LEU A 343 -0.61 -28.06 16.99
CA LEU A 343 -1.65 -29.07 17.18
C LEU A 343 -1.04 -30.49 17.26
N GLY A 344 -0.03 -30.78 16.44
CA GLY A 344 0.68 -32.05 16.45
C GLY A 344 1.44 -32.28 17.76
N GLU A 345 2.12 -31.25 18.27
CA GLU A 345 2.78 -31.29 19.59
C GLU A 345 1.78 -31.58 20.72
N ILE A 346 0.60 -30.95 20.70
CA ILE A 346 -0.45 -31.14 21.71
C ILE A 346 -1.05 -32.56 21.65
N LEU A 347 -1.20 -33.11 20.45
CA LEU A 347 -1.80 -34.42 20.26
C LEU A 347 -0.78 -35.56 20.38
N GLY A 348 0.52 -35.26 20.24
CA GLY A 348 1.62 -36.21 20.35
C GLY A 348 1.91 -36.97 19.04
N GLU A 349 1.37 -36.50 17.92
CA GLU A 349 1.52 -37.12 16.61
C GLU A 349 1.62 -36.06 15.50
N PRO A 350 2.39 -36.31 14.43
CA PRO A 350 2.43 -35.40 13.28
C PRO A 350 1.08 -35.35 12.57
N ILE A 351 0.70 -34.16 12.10
CA ILE A 351 -0.57 -33.92 11.43
C ILE A 351 -0.33 -33.67 9.95
N GLU A 352 -1.02 -34.44 9.13
CA GLU A 352 -1.05 -34.29 7.69
C GLU A 352 -2.26 -33.44 7.32
N ARG A 353 -1.99 -32.46 6.45
CA ARG A 353 -2.98 -31.49 5.98
C ARG A 353 -3.93 -32.11 4.97
#